data_AF-A0A4W3IA76-F1
#
_entry.id   AF-A0A4W3IA76-F1
#
_cell.length_a   1.000
_cell.length_b   1.000
_cell.length_c   1.000
_cell.angle_alpha   90.00
_cell.angle_beta   90.00
_cell.angle_gamma   90.00
#
_symmetry.space_group_name_H-M   'P 1'
#
loop_
_entity.id
_entity.type
_entity.pdbx_description
1 polymer ?
#
loop_
_entity_poly.entity_id
_entity_poly.type
_entity_poly.pdbx_seq_one_letter_code
_entity_poly.pdbx_strand_id
1 'polypeptide(L)'
;MSLPGPDNIEKCKKVINCFPPHWFEELKTQQTLPQLESLCRYLLQSIRAAYKNGGQSEESSSNRKAIEEMVKMLAQISAVDHTKRIIDECKLEDLKSILERN
;
A
#
# COMPACT_ATOMS: atom_id res chain seq x y z
N MET A 1 8.82 -7.83 14.91
CA MET A 1 7.83 -6.92 14.31
C MET A 1 6.66 -7.76 13.85
N SER A 2 5.47 -7.53 14.40
CA SER A 2 4.28 -8.33 14.11
C SER A 2 3.77 -8.04 12.71
N LEU A 3 3.33 -9.08 12.00
CA LEU A 3 2.57 -8.92 10.77
C LEU A 3 1.32 -8.07 11.06
N PRO A 4 0.92 -7.15 10.17
CA PRO A 4 -0.41 -6.60 10.23
C PRO A 4 -1.39 -7.78 10.15
N GLY A 5 -2.13 -8.04 11.22
CA GLY A 5 -3.23 -9.00 11.15
C GLY A 5 -4.22 -8.55 10.07
N PRO A 6 -4.97 -9.47 9.45
CA PRO A 6 -5.99 -9.13 8.45
C PRO A 6 -6.98 -8.06 8.95
N ASP A 7 -7.26 -8.05 10.25
CA ASP A 7 -8.07 -7.04 10.94
C ASP A 7 -7.51 -5.60 10.82
N ASN A 8 -6.17 -5.45 10.85
CA ASN A 8 -5.53 -4.14 10.72
C ASN A 8 -5.64 -3.60 9.29
N ILE A 9 -5.57 -4.48 8.28
CA ILE A 9 -5.74 -4.10 6.87
C ILE A 9 -7.16 -3.57 6.65
N GLU A 10 -8.16 -4.26 7.18
CA GLU A 10 -9.56 -3.82 7.08
C GLU A 10 -9.81 -2.47 7.76
N LYS A 11 -9.20 -2.26 8.94
CA LYS A 11 -9.25 -0.96 9.64
C LYS A 11 -8.63 0.16 8.81
N CYS A 12 -7.44 -0.06 8.22
CA CYS A 12 -6.82 0.93 7.33
C CYS A 12 -7.71 1.24 6.12
N LYS A 13 -8.33 0.22 5.52
CA LYS A 13 -9.25 0.38 4.40
C LYS A 13 -10.47 1.24 4.77
N LYS A 14 -11.07 1.00 5.94
CA LYS A 14 -12.18 1.82 6.46
C LYS A 14 -11.77 3.28 6.66
N VAL A 15 -10.59 3.53 7.24
CA VAL A 15 -10.05 4.89 7.42
C VAL A 15 -9.85 5.58 6.08
N ILE A 16 -9.25 4.89 5.10
CA ILE A 16 -9.02 5.46 3.77
C ILE A 16 -10.34 5.81 3.07
N ASN A 17 -11.36 4.96 3.20
CA ASN A 17 -12.68 5.18 2.61
C ASN A 17 -13.47 6.34 3.25
N CYS A 18 -13.06 6.84 4.41
CA CYS A 18 -13.65 8.05 5.00
C CYS A 18 -13.15 9.33 4.31
N PHE A 19 -12.05 9.27 3.56
CA PHE A 19 -11.52 10.43 2.87
C PHE A 19 -12.19 10.61 1.51
N PRO A 20 -12.60 11.84 1.15
CA PRO A 20 -13.13 12.13 -0.18
C PRO A 20 -12.10 11.85 -1.28
N PRO A 21 -12.45 11.15 -2.37
CA PRO A 21 -11.51 10.84 -3.45
C PRO A 21 -10.86 12.07 -4.08
N HIS A 22 -11.61 13.17 -4.23
CA HIS A 22 -11.11 14.42 -4.81
C HIS A 22 -9.94 15.04 -4.03
N TRP A 23 -9.79 14.74 -2.73
CA TRP A 23 -8.62 15.17 -1.95
C TRP A 23 -7.31 14.64 -2.50
N PHE A 24 -7.36 13.53 -3.24
CA PHE A 24 -6.19 12.86 -3.81
C PHE A 24 -6.02 13.14 -5.31
N GLU A 25 -7.12 13.46 -6.01
CA GLU A 25 -7.13 13.86 -7.43
C GLU A 25 -6.52 15.25 -7.64
N GLU A 26 -6.74 16.19 -6.70
CA GLU A 26 -6.21 17.56 -6.79
C GLU A 26 -4.75 17.68 -6.36
N LEU A 27 -4.13 16.59 -5.88
CA LEU A 27 -2.72 16.56 -5.51
C LEU A 27 -1.85 16.60 -6.77
N LYS A 28 -1.34 17.79 -7.09
CA LYS A 28 -0.33 17.99 -8.14
C LYS A 28 1.01 17.30 -7.84
N THR A 29 1.20 16.86 -6.60
CA THR A 29 2.38 16.15 -6.13
C THR A 29 2.10 14.65 -6.08
N GLN A 30 3.04 13.81 -6.53
CA GLN A 30 3.00 12.33 -6.38
C GLN A 30 3.15 11.86 -4.91
N GLN A 31 2.85 12.76 -3.96
CA GLN A 31 2.99 12.60 -2.52
C GLN A 31 1.62 12.72 -1.86
N THR A 32 1.39 11.85 -0.89
CA THR A 32 0.16 11.82 -0.09
C THR A 32 0.04 13.07 0.80
N LEU A 33 -1.15 13.31 1.36
CA LEU A 33 -1.35 14.37 2.35
C LEU A 33 -0.42 14.16 3.55
N PRO A 34 0.21 15.21 4.11
CA PRO A 34 1.08 15.09 5.28
C PRO A 34 0.40 14.36 6.46
N GLN A 35 -0.91 14.52 6.58
CA GLN A 35 -1.70 13.91 7.66
C GLN A 35 -1.89 12.40 7.51
N LEU A 36 -1.60 11.86 6.33
CA LEU A 36 -1.63 10.42 6.05
C LEU A 36 -0.22 9.82 5.97
N GLU A 37 0.83 10.59 6.23
CA GLU A 37 2.22 10.10 6.15
C GLU A 37 2.47 8.97 7.17
N SER A 38 1.84 9.01 8.34
CA SER A 38 1.91 7.95 9.35
C SER A 38 1.28 6.64 8.85
N LEU A 39 0.10 6.75 8.22
CA LEU A 39 -0.61 5.62 7.61
C LEU A 39 0.18 5.04 6.43
N CYS A 40 0.70 5.90 5.56
CA CYS A 40 1.56 5.51 4.45
C CYS A 40 2.78 4.74 4.97
N ARG A 41 3.50 5.28 5.97
CA ARG A 41 4.64 4.58 6.58
C ARG A 41 4.25 3.23 7.15
N TYR A 42 3.12 3.14 7.84
CA TYR A 42 2.62 1.87 8.38
C TYR A 42 2.36 0.83 7.28
N LEU A 43 1.67 1.21 6.19
CA LEU A 43 1.40 0.33 5.05
C LEU A 43 2.69 -0.12 4.36
N LEU A 44 3.66 0.77 4.19
CA LEU A 44 4.96 0.44 3.59
C LEU A 44 5.74 -0.58 4.43
N GLN A 45 5.81 -0.39 5.76
CA GLN A 45 6.48 -1.35 6.65
C GLN A 45 5.75 -2.69 6.68
N SER A 46 4.43 -2.65 6.59
CA SER A 46 3.56 -3.82 6.53
C SER A 46 3.80 -4.66 5.27
N ILE A 47 3.94 -4.01 4.11
CA ILE A 47 4.31 -4.67 2.84
C ILE A 47 5.69 -5.35 2.97
N ARG A 48 6.70 -4.64 3.49
CA ARG A 48 8.04 -5.21 3.71
C ARG A 48 8.02 -6.44 4.63
N ALA A 49 7.25 -6.36 5.72
CA ALA A 49 7.11 -7.47 6.66
C ALA A 49 6.42 -8.67 6.03
N ALA A 50 5.32 -8.46 5.29
CA ALA A 50 4.62 -9.52 4.56
C ALA A 50 5.51 -10.16 3.48
N TYR A 51 6.27 -9.35 2.76
CA TYR A 51 7.21 -9.83 1.74
C TYR A 51 8.31 -10.71 2.36
N LYS A 52 8.93 -10.26 3.47
CA LYS A 52 9.97 -11.00 4.18
C LYS A 52 9.46 -12.31 4.81
N ASN A 53 8.18 -12.37 5.16
CA ASN A 53 7.54 -13.53 5.80
C ASN A 53 6.91 -14.51 4.80
N GLY A 54 7.45 -14.60 3.58
CA GLY A 54 7.02 -15.62 2.60
C GLY A 54 6.18 -15.08 1.45
N GLY A 55 5.94 -13.76 1.35
CA GLY A 55 5.26 -13.14 0.21
C GLY A 55 6.02 -13.22 -1.13
N GLN A 56 7.22 -13.83 -1.15
CA GLN A 56 8.03 -14.10 -2.34
C GLN A 56 7.54 -15.32 -3.15
N SER A 57 6.82 -16.25 -2.52
CA SER A 57 6.33 -17.47 -3.18
C SER A 57 4.82 -17.39 -3.41
N GLU A 58 4.36 -17.79 -4.60
CA GLU A 58 2.93 -17.88 -4.96
C GLU A 58 2.14 -18.81 -4.02
N GLU A 59 2.85 -19.72 -3.34
CA GLU A 59 2.29 -20.67 -2.36
C GLU A 59 1.81 -19.97 -1.07
N SER A 60 2.34 -18.78 -0.75
CA SER A 60 1.88 -17.93 0.36
C SER A 60 0.82 -16.92 -0.12
N SER A 61 -0.24 -17.45 -0.74
CA SER A 61 -1.32 -16.69 -1.38
C SER A 61 -1.96 -15.62 -0.48
N SER A 62 -2.02 -15.84 0.84
CA SER A 62 -2.58 -14.88 1.79
C SER A 62 -1.73 -13.62 1.95
N ASN A 63 -0.41 -13.76 2.08
CA ASN A 63 0.52 -12.64 2.20
C ASN A 63 0.59 -11.85 0.89
N ARG A 64 0.56 -12.53 -0.26
CA ARG A 64 0.55 -11.87 -1.57
C ARG A 64 -0.68 -10.99 -1.76
N LYS A 65 -1.88 -11.54 -1.48
CA LYS A 65 -3.14 -10.77 -1.52
C LYS A 65 -3.13 -9.58 -0.57
N ALA A 66 -2.56 -9.75 0.63
CA ALA A 66 -2.41 -8.66 1.58
C ALA A 66 -1.53 -7.53 1.04
N ILE A 67 -0.41 -7.87 0.39
CA ILE A 67 0.49 -6.90 -0.27
C ILE A 67 -0.27 -6.15 -1.38
N GLU A 68 -0.99 -6.85 -2.25
CA GLU A 68 -1.79 -6.24 -3.31
C GLU A 68 -2.82 -5.25 -2.78
N GLU A 69 -3.58 -5.62 -1.73
CA GLU A 69 -4.55 -4.72 -1.11
C GLU A 69 -3.88 -3.49 -0.48
N MET A 70 -2.70 -3.66 0.14
CA MET A 70 -1.95 -2.53 0.70
C MET A 70 -1.41 -1.59 -0.38
N VAL A 71 -0.97 -2.12 -1.52
CA VAL A 71 -0.55 -1.32 -2.68
C VAL A 71 -1.72 -0.53 -3.26
N LYS A 72 -2.90 -1.14 -3.41
CA LYS A 72 -4.12 -0.43 -3.86
C LYS A 72 -4.49 0.70 -2.90
N MET A 73 -4.42 0.46 -1.59
CA MET A 73 -4.67 1.48 -0.57
C MET A 73 -3.71 2.66 -0.67
N LEU A 74 -2.42 2.40 -0.94
CA LEU A 74 -1.43 3.46 -1.15
C LEU A 74 -1.70 4.27 -2.44
N ALA A 75 -2.13 3.60 -3.52
CA ALA A 75 -2.53 4.26 -4.75
C ALA A 75 -3.77 5.16 -4.56
N GLN A 76 -4.72 4.74 -3.73
CA GLN A 76 -5.94 5.52 -3.42
C GLN A 76 -5.65 6.83 -2.67
N ILE A 77 -4.56 6.90 -1.89
CA ILE A 77 -4.18 8.10 -1.14
C ILE A 77 -3.06 8.91 -1.81
N SER A 78 -2.84 8.71 -3.12
CA SER A 78 -1.79 9.34 -3.93
C SER A 78 -0.37 9.22 -3.34
N ALA A 79 -0.06 8.13 -2.64
CA ALA A 79 1.29 7.83 -2.13
C ALA A 79 2.20 7.22 -3.22
N VAL A 80 2.18 7.79 -4.41
CA VAL A 80 2.71 7.20 -5.64
C VAL A 80 4.23 6.99 -5.56
N ASP A 81 5.00 8.01 -5.15
CA ASP A 81 6.46 7.91 -5.05
C ASP A 81 6.92 6.83 -4.06
N HIS A 82 6.28 6.81 -2.88
CA HIS A 82 6.64 5.84 -1.84
C HIS A 82 6.27 4.40 -2.24
N THR A 83 5.18 4.24 -2.99
CA THR A 83 4.73 2.95 -3.48
C THR A 83 5.67 2.40 -4.55
N LYS A 84 6.09 3.24 -5.52
CA LYS A 84 7.08 2.86 -6.54
C LYS A 84 8.37 2.33 -5.90
N ARG A 85 8.91 3.07 -4.94
CA ARG A 85 10.13 2.68 -4.23
C ARG A 85 10.01 1.32 -3.55
N ILE A 86 8.86 1.01 -2.96
CA ILE A 86 8.64 -0.31 -2.34
C ILE A 86 8.44 -1.42 -3.36
N ILE A 87 7.76 -1.12 -4.47
CA ILE A 87 7.60 -2.07 -5.58
C ILE A 87 8.98 -2.46 -6.12
N ASP A 88 9.86 -1.50 -6.38
CA ASP A 88 11.23 -1.76 -6.82
C ASP A 88 12.02 -2.54 -5.74
N GLU A 89 11.93 -2.13 -4.46
CA GLU A 89 12.64 -2.77 -3.33
C GLU A 89 12.23 -4.24 -3.11
N CYS A 90 10.94 -4.53 -3.21
CA CYS A 90 10.38 -5.87 -3.03
C CYS A 90 10.24 -6.65 -4.35
N LYS A 91 10.75 -6.12 -5.48
CA LYS A 91 10.65 -6.73 -6.81
C LYS A 91 9.22 -7.11 -7.19
N LEU A 92 8.25 -6.26 -6.86
CA LEU A 92 6.81 -6.47 -7.10
C LEU A 92 6.38 -5.82 -8.43
N GLU A 93 7.19 -5.95 -9.48
CA GLU A 93 7.02 -5.22 -10.75
C GLU A 93 5.64 -5.41 -11.39
N ASP A 94 5.02 -6.57 -11.16
CA ASP A 94 3.66 -6.88 -11.61
C ASP A 94 2.60 -5.93 -11.01
N LEU A 95 2.86 -5.39 -9.81
CA LEU A 95 1.97 -4.45 -9.11
C LEU A 95 2.16 -3.00 -9.55
N LYS A 96 3.18 -2.70 -10.36
CA LYS A 96 3.41 -1.36 -10.90
C LYS A 96 2.22 -0.87 -11.75
N SER A 97 1.57 -1.80 -12.45
CA SER A 97 0.36 -1.57 -13.23
C SER A 97 -0.83 -1.06 -12.41
N ILE A 98 -0.89 -1.35 -11.10
CA ILE A 98 -1.94 -0.86 -10.19
C ILE A 98 -1.82 0.65 -10.00
N LEU A 99 -0.60 1.18 -10.08
CA LEU A 99 -0.31 2.59 -9.87
C LEU A 99 -0.53 3.45 -11.12
N GLU A 100 -0.48 2.84 -12.31
CA GLU A 100 -0.71 3.51 -13.60
C GLU A 100 -2.19 3.63 -13.98
N ARG A 101 -3.09 3.04 -13.18
CA ARG A 101 -4.52 2.93 -13.49
C ARG A 101 -5.41 3.96 -12.77
N ASN A 102 -4.82 4.91 -12.05
CA ASN A 102 -5.49 6.03 -11.39
C ASN A 102 -5.22 7.35 -12.11
#